data_AF-A0A1F8PF90-F1
#
_entry.id   AF-A0A1F8PF90-F1
#
_cell.length_a   1.000
_cell.length_b   1.000
_cell.length_c   1.000
_cell.angle_alpha   90.00
_cell.angle_beta   90.00
_cell.angle_gamma   90.00
#
_symmetry.space_group_name_H-M   'P 1'
#
loop_
_entity.id
_entity.type
_entity.pdbx_description
1 polymer ?
#
loop_
_entity_poly.entity_id
_entity_poly.type
_entity_poly.pdbx_seq_one_letter_code
_entity_poly.pdbx_strand_id
1 'polypeptide(L)'
;MSTQLDFYGILQVHPRAEKEVIDAAYRKLAAKYHPDVSQLSDASERMKQINTAYEVLSDPVKRAAYDAAWGVAPSPDTPPHAAARSQYLTKTRRTLLIAAGLMLFALVAFRLGPSLMLLVPKLMVPLVVISLVVWLLFTLVKPRG
;
A
#
# COMPACT_ATOMS: atom_id res chain seq x y z
N MET A 1 36.48 10.78 -11.16
CA MET A 1 35.86 9.59 -10.55
C MET A 1 34.75 10.09 -9.66
N SER A 2 33.49 10.01 -10.11
CA SER A 2 32.36 10.51 -9.34
C SER A 2 32.32 9.77 -8.01
N THR A 3 32.63 10.44 -6.91
CA THR A 3 32.56 9.91 -5.54
C THR A 3 31.10 9.76 -5.08
N GLN A 4 30.22 9.36 -5.99
CA GLN A 4 28.80 9.16 -5.76
C GLN A 4 28.62 7.69 -5.41
N LEU A 5 28.21 7.41 -4.18
CA LEU A 5 28.01 6.04 -3.72
C LEU A 5 27.05 5.32 -4.67
N ASP A 6 27.50 4.18 -5.18
CA ASP A 6 26.68 3.26 -5.96
C ASP A 6 25.76 2.49 -5.01
N PHE A 7 24.54 2.99 -4.83
CA PHE A 7 23.56 2.38 -3.92
C PHE A 7 23.11 1.00 -4.42
N TYR A 8 23.05 0.81 -5.74
CA TYR A 8 22.72 -0.47 -6.36
C TYR A 8 23.82 -1.50 -6.11
N GLY A 9 25.09 -1.10 -6.26
CA GLY A 9 26.25 -1.92 -5.93
C GLY A 9 26.35 -2.27 -4.45
N ILE A 10 26.02 -1.33 -3.55
CA ILE A 10 26.01 -1.57 -2.09
C ILE A 10 24.97 -2.62 -1.71
N LEU A 11 23.76 -2.53 -2.26
CA LEU A 11 22.71 -3.53 -2.03
C LEU A 11 22.87 -4.81 -2.87
N GLN A 12 23.85 -4.86 -3.77
CA GLN A 12 24.10 -5.98 -4.69
C GLN A 12 22.87 -6.31 -5.55
N VAL A 13 22.15 -5.28 -5.98
CA VAL A 13 20.95 -5.40 -6.81
C VAL A 13 21.14 -4.69 -8.13
N HIS A 14 20.44 -5.17 -9.15
CA HIS A 14 20.46 -4.53 -10.46
C HIS A 14 19.73 -3.16 -10.42
N PRO A 15 20.13 -2.15 -11.20
CA PRO A 15 19.42 -0.86 -11.27
C PRO A 15 17.94 -0.97 -11.64
N ARG A 16 17.58 -2.03 -12.38
CA ARG A 16 16.20 -2.39 -12.76
C ARG A 16 15.52 -3.38 -11.79
N ALA A 17 16.07 -3.59 -10.61
CA ALA A 17 15.45 -4.48 -9.63
C ALA A 17 14.12 -3.88 -9.13
N GLU A 18 13.11 -4.73 -9.01
CA GLU A 18 11.84 -4.36 -8.38
C GLU A 18 12.03 -4.02 -6.90
N LYS A 19 11.10 -3.27 -6.33
CA LYS A 19 11.15 -2.89 -4.90
C LYS A 19 11.25 -4.12 -3.99
N GLU A 20 10.53 -5.19 -4.31
CA GLU A 20 10.55 -6.43 -3.52
C GLU A 20 11.95 -7.06 -3.45
N VAL A 21 12.70 -6.99 -4.55
CA VAL A 21 14.08 -7.49 -4.63
C VAL A 21 15.01 -6.62 -3.79
N ILE A 22 14.83 -5.30 -3.84
CA ILE A 22 15.59 -4.35 -3.02
C ILE A 22 15.34 -4.60 -1.53
N ASP A 23 14.07 -4.76 -1.13
CA ASP A 23 13.67 -5.06 0.24
C ASP A 23 14.26 -6.41 0.70
N ALA A 24 14.21 -7.44 -0.15
CA ALA A 24 14.77 -8.75 0.16
C ALA A 24 16.29 -8.73 0.31
N ALA A 25 17.00 -8.02 -0.57
CA ALA A 25 18.44 -7.85 -0.52
C ALA A 25 18.87 -7.09 0.75
N TYR A 26 18.16 -6.02 1.09
CA TYR A 26 18.38 -5.27 2.34
C TYR A 26 18.27 -6.20 3.56
N ARG A 27 17.19 -6.97 3.70
CA ARG A 27 17.03 -7.89 4.84
C ARG A 27 18.17 -8.90 4.93
N LYS A 28 18.61 -9.45 3.80
CA LYS A 28 19.70 -10.44 3.74
C LYS A 28 21.04 -9.83 4.16
N LEU A 29 21.34 -8.63 3.68
CA LEU A 29 22.57 -7.92 4.02
C LEU A 29 22.55 -7.39 5.46
N ALA A 30 21.42 -6.88 5.92
CA ALA A 30 21.23 -6.44 7.30
C ALA A 30 21.47 -7.62 8.27
N ALA A 31 20.86 -8.78 8.01
CA ALA A 31 21.11 -9.98 8.84
C ALA A 31 22.57 -10.43 8.83
N LYS A 32 23.33 -10.16 7.75
CA LYS A 32 24.74 -10.53 7.64
C LYS A 32 25.68 -9.57 8.37
N TYR A 33 25.37 -8.27 8.39
CA TYR A 33 26.22 -7.22 8.94
C TYR A 33 25.69 -6.62 10.25
N HIS A 34 24.64 -7.21 10.85
CA HIS A 34 24.09 -6.72 12.11
C HIS A 34 25.13 -6.89 13.25
N PRO A 35 25.33 -5.86 14.10
CA PRO A 35 26.39 -5.85 15.12
C PRO A 35 26.29 -7.02 16.11
N ASP A 36 25.08 -7.53 16.34
CA ASP A 36 24.86 -8.65 17.29
C ASP A 36 25.25 -10.03 16.72
N VAL A 37 25.38 -10.18 15.40
CA VAL A 37 25.64 -11.48 14.74
C VAL A 37 26.95 -11.49 13.96
N SER A 38 27.45 -10.34 13.52
CA SER A 38 28.69 -10.22 12.77
C SER A 38 29.85 -9.84 13.67
N GLN A 39 30.91 -10.65 13.66
CA GLN A 39 32.17 -10.39 14.37
C GLN A 39 33.19 -9.56 13.55
N LEU A 40 32.79 -9.08 12.37
CA LEU A 40 33.67 -8.27 11.50
C LEU A 40 33.81 -6.85 12.04
N SER A 41 35.05 -6.33 12.07
CA SER A 41 35.36 -4.94 12.45
C SER A 41 34.61 -3.91 11.62
N ASP A 42 34.38 -4.23 10.34
CA ASP A 42 33.82 -3.29 9.36
C ASP A 42 32.29 -3.40 9.25
N ALA A 43 31.66 -4.26 10.08
CA ALA A 43 30.22 -4.51 10.03
C ALA A 43 29.39 -3.23 10.23
N SER A 44 29.82 -2.37 11.15
CA SER A 44 29.16 -1.10 11.45
C SER A 44 29.18 -0.14 10.24
N GLU A 45 30.32 0.00 9.56
CA GLU A 45 30.43 0.86 8.39
C GLU A 45 29.64 0.33 7.20
N ARG A 46 29.71 -0.99 6.94
CA ARG A 46 28.92 -1.60 5.85
C ARG A 46 27.43 -1.51 6.13
N MET A 47 27.00 -1.71 7.37
CA MET A 47 25.60 -1.53 7.76
C MET A 47 25.13 -0.09 7.53
N LYS A 48 25.94 0.92 7.88
CA LYS A 48 25.61 2.32 7.57
C LYS A 48 25.40 2.54 6.08
N GLN A 49 26.29 2.02 5.24
CA GLN A 49 26.17 2.13 3.79
C GLN A 49 24.90 1.45 3.25
N ILE A 50 24.60 0.24 3.74
CA ILE A 50 23.39 -0.52 3.39
C ILE A 50 22.12 0.26 3.77
N ASN A 51 22.09 0.86 4.95
CA ASN A 51 20.96 1.67 5.42
C ASN A 51 20.75 2.91 4.56
N THR A 52 21.83 3.64 4.25
CA THR A 52 21.76 4.83 3.37
C THR A 52 21.29 4.45 1.96
N ALA A 53 21.81 3.34 1.40
CA ALA A 53 21.37 2.86 0.10
C ALA A 53 19.88 2.48 0.09
N TYR A 54 19.42 1.78 1.13
CA TYR A 54 18.01 1.40 1.26
C TYR A 54 17.10 2.61 1.44
N GLU A 55 17.50 3.63 2.19
CA GLU A 55 16.69 4.84 2.39
C GLU A 55 16.41 5.59 1.06
N VAL A 56 17.37 5.59 0.14
CA VAL A 56 17.24 6.22 -1.17
C VAL A 56 16.46 5.33 -2.13
N LEU A 57 16.77 4.03 -2.18
CA LEU A 57 16.20 3.11 -3.17
C LEU A 57 14.82 2.56 -2.80
N SER A 58 14.43 2.59 -1.52
CA SER A 58 13.11 2.11 -1.07
C SER A 58 11.97 3.10 -1.36
N ASP A 59 12.26 4.39 -1.39
CA ASP A 59 11.29 5.44 -1.72
C ASP A 59 11.29 5.68 -3.24
N PRO A 60 10.17 5.45 -3.95
CA PRO A 60 10.10 5.64 -5.40
C PRO A 60 10.43 7.07 -5.84
N VAL A 61 10.17 8.08 -5.00
CA VAL A 61 10.47 9.47 -5.31
C VAL A 61 11.98 9.74 -5.23
N LYS A 62 12.63 9.26 -4.16
CA LYS A 62 14.09 9.39 -3.98
C LYS A 62 14.85 8.56 -5.01
N ARG A 63 14.38 7.34 -5.30
CA ARG A 63 14.94 6.48 -6.33
C ARG A 63 14.89 7.12 -7.70
N ALA A 64 13.75 7.68 -8.10
CA ALA A 64 13.62 8.35 -9.40
C ALA A 64 14.54 9.59 -9.51
N ALA A 65 14.70 10.35 -8.43
CA ALA A 65 15.66 11.47 -8.40
C ALA A 65 17.12 11.00 -8.54
N TYR A 66 17.47 9.88 -7.89
CA TYR A 66 18.78 9.25 -8.00
C TYR A 66 19.03 8.71 -9.43
N ASP A 67 18.07 7.99 -9.99
CA ASP A 67 18.15 7.42 -11.34
C ASP A 67 18.28 8.51 -12.41
N ALA A 68 17.55 9.61 -12.26
CA ALA A 68 17.65 10.79 -13.13
C ALA A 68 19.04 11.43 -13.10
N ALA A 69 19.67 11.51 -11.92
CA ALA A 69 21.03 12.02 -11.77
C ALA A 69 22.09 11.06 -12.32
N TRP A 70 21.79 9.76 -12.37
CA TRP A 70 22.69 8.71 -12.88
C TRP A 70 22.52 8.40 -14.37
N GLY A 71 21.55 9.02 -15.06
CA GLY A 71 21.24 8.71 -16.46
C GLY A 71 20.71 7.29 -16.66
N VAL A 72 20.23 6.64 -15.59
CA VAL A 72 19.57 5.34 -15.67
C VAL A 72 18.17 5.58 -16.19
N ALA A 73 17.82 4.92 -17.30
CA ALA A 73 16.47 4.99 -17.83
C ALA A 73 15.49 4.52 -16.74
N PRO A 74 14.38 5.25 -16.50
CA PRO A 74 13.44 4.94 -15.42
C PRO A 74 12.99 3.48 -15.50
N SER A 75 12.93 2.82 -14.33
CA SER A 75 12.43 1.45 -14.25
C SER A 75 10.98 1.43 -14.79
N PRO A 76 10.56 0.40 -15.54
CA PRO A 76 9.18 0.30 -16.01
C PRO A 76 8.13 0.32 -14.88
N ASP A 77 8.56 -0.04 -13.67
CA ASP A 77 7.75 -0.07 -12.45
C ASP A 77 7.76 1.26 -11.68
N THR A 78 8.57 2.26 -12.10
CA THR A 78 8.53 3.61 -11.53
C THR A 78 7.28 4.31 -12.06
N PRO A 79 6.27 4.60 -11.22
CA PRO A 79 5.12 5.36 -11.67
C PRO A 79 5.62 6.73 -12.15
N PRO A 80 5.15 7.24 -13.30
CA PRO A 80 5.52 8.60 -13.71
C PRO A 80 5.24 9.54 -12.54
N HIS A 81 6.18 10.44 -12.21
CA HIS A 81 6.10 11.30 -11.02
C HIS A 81 4.75 12.05 -10.88
N ALA A 82 4.02 12.25 -11.98
CA ALA A 82 2.65 12.76 -12.00
C ALA A 82 1.60 11.81 -11.39
N ALA A 83 1.73 10.49 -11.58
CA ALA A 83 0.85 9.46 -11.05
C ALA A 83 1.07 9.19 -9.55
N ALA A 84 2.31 9.31 -9.05
CA ALA A 84 2.64 9.08 -7.64
C ALA A 84 1.94 10.09 -6.70
N ARG A 85 1.81 11.36 -7.11
CA ARG A 85 1.03 12.37 -6.37
C ARG A 85 -0.45 12.02 -6.27
N SER A 86 -1.01 11.37 -7.30
CA SER A 86 -2.42 11.00 -7.34
C SER A 86 -2.73 9.85 -6.37
N GLN A 87 -1.85 8.86 -6.30
CA GLN A 87 -2.03 7.69 -5.43
C GLN A 87 -1.94 8.07 -3.94
N TYR A 88 -1.06 9.00 -3.56
CA TYR A 88 -0.97 9.49 -2.17
C TYR A 88 -2.17 10.35 -1.73
N LEU A 89 -2.86 11.03 -2.65
CA LEU A 89 -4.07 11.79 -2.35
C LEU A 89 -5.36 10.95 -2.34
N THR A 90 -5.32 9.69 -2.80
CA THR A 90 -6.53 8.85 -2.94
C THR A 90 -6.84 7.99 -1.71
N LYS A 91 -5.85 7.64 -0.87
CA LYS A 91 -6.09 6.89 0.38
C LYS A 91 -6.82 7.73 1.44
N THR A 92 -6.61 9.04 1.45
CA THR A 92 -7.24 9.97 2.41
C THR A 92 -8.60 10.48 1.92
N ARG A 93 -8.77 10.65 0.59
CA ARG A 93 -10.03 11.19 0.03
C ARG A 93 -11.20 10.21 0.07
N ARG A 94 -10.98 8.91 -0.13
CA ARG A 94 -12.08 7.92 -0.07
C ARG A 94 -12.70 7.79 1.32
N THR A 95 -11.88 7.78 2.38
CA THR A 95 -12.36 7.70 3.76
C THR A 95 -13.08 8.98 4.18
N LEU A 96 -12.58 10.15 3.76
CA LEU A 96 -13.24 11.43 4.04
C LEU A 96 -14.60 11.55 3.34
N LEU A 97 -14.76 11.03 2.12
CA LEU A 97 -16.04 11.04 1.41
C LEU A 97 -17.07 10.09 2.04
N ILE A 98 -16.64 8.91 2.51
CA ILE A 98 -17.53 7.97 3.21
C ILE A 98 -17.97 8.57 4.56
N ALA A 99 -17.04 9.17 5.32
CA ALA A 99 -17.35 9.82 6.59
C ALA A 99 -18.29 11.02 6.41
N ALA A 100 -18.05 11.87 5.39
CA ALA A 100 -18.93 12.99 5.07
C ALA A 100 -20.33 12.53 4.61
N GLY A 101 -20.41 11.45 3.83
CA GLY A 101 -21.68 10.85 3.41
C GLY A 101 -22.50 10.31 4.58
N LEU A 102 -21.85 9.61 5.53
CA LEU A 102 -22.50 9.13 6.76
C LEU A 102 -22.97 10.28 7.66
N MET A 103 -22.16 11.34 7.78
CA MET A 103 -22.50 12.52 8.58
C MET A 103 -23.69 13.27 7.98
N LEU A 104 -23.76 13.39 6.64
CA LEU A 104 -24.88 14.02 5.95
C LEU A 104 -26.16 13.17 6.03
N PHE A 105 -26.04 11.84 5.91
CA PHE A 105 -27.14 10.89 6.09
C PHE A 105 -27.70 10.94 7.52
N ALA A 106 -26.84 10.99 8.54
CA ALA A 106 -27.25 11.13 9.94
C ALA A 106 -27.99 12.46 10.18
N LEU A 107 -27.53 13.55 9.56
CA LEU A 107 -28.14 14.88 9.69
C LEU A 107 -29.50 14.96 8.99
N VAL A 108 -29.66 14.29 7.85
CA VAL A 108 -30.95 14.14 7.14
C VAL A 108 -31.91 13.23 7.94
N ALA A 109 -31.44 12.11 8.46
CA ALA A 109 -32.24 11.21 9.30
C ALA A 109 -32.71 11.89 10.60
N PHE A 110 -31.86 12.73 11.20
CA PHE A 110 -32.20 13.51 12.39
C PHE A 110 -33.22 14.63 12.11
N ARG A 111 -33.21 15.21 10.90
CA ARG A 111 -34.18 16.23 10.46
C ARG A 111 -35.54 15.66 10.04
N LEU A 112 -35.60 14.40 9.60
CA LEU A 112 -36.87 13.75 9.22
C LEU A 112 -37.68 13.20 10.41
N GLY A 113 -37.09 13.17 11.61
CA GLY A 113 -37.78 12.82 12.85
C GLY A 113 -38.18 11.34 12.99
N PRO A 114 -38.49 10.89 14.21
CA PRO A 114 -38.83 9.48 14.51
C PRO A 114 -40.16 9.00 13.90
N SER A 115 -40.92 9.87 13.23
CA SER A 115 -42.21 9.54 12.61
C SER A 115 -42.09 8.58 11.41
N LEU A 116 -40.92 8.48 10.76
CA LEU A 116 -40.67 7.48 9.72
C LEU A 116 -40.26 6.11 10.31
N MET A 117 -39.74 6.09 11.54
CA MET A 117 -39.15 4.91 12.20
C MET A 117 -40.20 3.90 12.70
N LEU A 118 -41.49 4.23 12.64
CA LEU A 118 -42.59 3.31 12.92
C LEU A 118 -43.15 2.63 11.67
N LEU A 119 -42.78 3.07 10.46
CA LEU A 119 -43.26 2.48 9.20
C LEU A 119 -42.23 1.51 8.57
N VAL A 120 -40.93 1.77 8.77
CA VAL A 120 -39.83 0.97 8.20
C VAL A 120 -39.78 -0.50 8.65
N PRO A 121 -40.13 -0.87 9.91
CA PRO A 121 -40.10 -2.28 10.32
C PRO A 121 -41.05 -3.17 9.53
N LYS A 122 -42.18 -2.63 9.05
CA LYS A 122 -43.20 -3.40 8.31
C LYS A 122 -42.77 -3.72 6.88
N LEU A 123 -41.85 -2.95 6.30
CA LEU A 123 -41.38 -3.14 4.92
C LEU A 123 -40.05 -3.90 4.85
N MET A 124 -39.19 -3.76 5.86
CA MET A 124 -37.86 -4.40 5.87
C MET A 124 -37.93 -5.89 6.20
N VAL A 125 -38.80 -6.31 7.12
CA VAL A 125 -38.96 -7.72 7.50
C VAL A 125 -39.34 -8.61 6.29
N PRO A 126 -40.35 -8.28 5.46
CA PRO A 126 -40.68 -9.12 4.32
C PRO A 126 -39.55 -9.17 3.28
N LEU A 127 -38.80 -8.09 3.06
CA LEU A 127 -37.68 -8.08 2.11
C LEU A 127 -36.51 -8.95 2.57
N VAL A 128 -36.18 -8.93 3.86
CA VAL A 128 -35.15 -9.81 4.44
C VAL A 128 -35.58 -11.27 4.36
N VAL A 129 -36.85 -11.57 4.63
CA VAL A 129 -37.41 -12.92 4.49
C VAL A 129 -37.37 -13.39 3.04
N ILE A 130 -37.76 -12.56 2.08
CA ILE A 130 -37.68 -12.87 0.64
C ILE A 130 -36.22 -13.14 0.24
N SER A 131 -35.27 -12.32 0.69
CA SER A 131 -33.85 -12.54 0.40
C SER A 131 -33.31 -13.84 1.00
N LEU A 132 -33.78 -14.23 2.19
CA LEU A 132 -33.38 -15.48 2.86
C LEU A 132 -33.98 -16.71 2.16
N VAL A 133 -35.22 -16.61 1.66
CA VAL A 133 -35.88 -17.65 0.87
C VAL A 133 -35.19 -17.83 -0.49
N VAL A 134 -34.82 -16.73 -1.17
CA VAL A 134 -34.08 -16.79 -2.44
C VAL A 134 -32.70 -17.41 -2.23
N TRP A 135 -32.01 -17.06 -1.15
CA TRP A 135 -30.72 -17.66 -0.79
C TRP A 135 -30.85 -19.16 -0.46
N LEU A 136 -31.91 -19.56 0.25
CA LEU A 136 -32.16 -20.97 0.58
C LEU A 136 -32.52 -21.81 -0.66
N LEU A 137 -33.34 -21.27 -1.57
CA LEU A 137 -33.63 -21.92 -2.84
C LEU A 137 -32.37 -22.08 -3.69
N PHE A 138 -31.52 -21.05 -3.74
CA PHE A 138 -30.28 -21.12 -4.50
C PHE A 138 -29.26 -22.12 -3.91
N THR A 139 -29.20 -22.24 -2.58
CA THR A 139 -28.33 -23.24 -1.93
C THR A 139 -28.83 -24.68 -2.11
N LEU A 140 -30.15 -24.89 -2.19
CA LEU A 140 -30.76 -26.20 -2.47
C LEU A 140 -30.72 -26.59 -3.96
N VAL A 141 -30.67 -25.61 -4.87
CA VAL A 141 -30.53 -25.79 -6.33
C VAL A 141 -29.06 -25.72 -6.77
N LYS A 142 -28.12 -26.14 -5.91
CA LYS A 142 -26.72 -26.29 -6.33
C LYS A 142 -26.54 -27.64 -7.03
N PRO A 143 -26.29 -27.69 -8.36
CA PRO A 143 -26.08 -28.95 -9.06
C PRO A 143 -24.81 -29.64 -8.54
N ARG A 144 -24.92 -30.92 -8.18
CA ARG A 144 -23.75 -31.79 -8.06
C ARG A 144 -23.31 -32.17 -9.46
N GLY A 145 -22.36 -31.39 -9.99
CA GLY A 145 -21.66 -31.61 -11.26
C GLY A 145 -20.36 -30.85 -11.24
#